data_AF-A0A373FJF6-F1
#
_entry.id   AF-A0A373FJF6-F1
#
_cell.length_a   1.000
_cell.length_b   1.000
_cell.length_c   1.000
_cell.angle_alpha   90.00
_cell.angle_beta   90.00
_cell.angle_gamma   90.00
#
_symmetry.space_group_name_H-M   'P 1'
#
loop_
_entity.id
_entity.type
_entity.pdbx_description
1 polymer ?
#
loop_
_entity_poly.entity_id
_entity_poly.type
_entity_poly.pdbx_seq_one_letter_code
_entity_poly.pdbx_strand_id
1 'polypeptide(L)'
;MHASLVIVWLGTAVVSALDDLGLSGLNHEGARLLAAGGIASPDGQALLIWSGLLADLLIGLALLLRPGRTSYLAALAMMCAMTLIGTALQPALWLHPLGPLLKNLPIAAMLWFLLQANYPNSKVSP
;
A
#
# COMPACT_ATOMS: atom_id res chain seq x y z
N MET A 1 -10.76 -12.45 -4.43
CA MET A 1 -10.75 -11.10 -3.81
C MET A 1 -9.82 -11.01 -2.61
N HIS A 2 -9.89 -11.91 -1.63
CA HIS A 2 -8.96 -11.84 -0.49
C HIS A 2 -7.50 -12.11 -0.88
N ALA A 3 -7.24 -13.20 -1.64
CA ALA A 3 -5.89 -13.54 -2.10
C ALA A 3 -5.25 -12.44 -2.97
N SER A 4 -6.04 -11.74 -3.79
CA SER A 4 -5.54 -10.61 -4.58
C SER A 4 -5.11 -9.43 -3.71
N LEU A 5 -5.77 -9.18 -2.58
CA LEU A 5 -5.28 -8.19 -1.61
C LEU A 5 -3.97 -8.68 -1.00
N VAL A 6 -3.90 -9.89 -0.46
CA VAL A 6 -2.64 -10.41 0.11
C VAL A 6 -1.46 -10.29 -0.87
N ILE A 7 -1.68 -10.62 -2.15
CA ILE A 7 -0.67 -10.49 -3.22
C ILE A 7 -0.25 -9.03 -3.44
N VAL A 8 -1.16 -8.06 -3.35
CA VAL A 8 -0.82 -6.64 -3.50
C VAL A 8 0.18 -6.22 -2.44
N TRP A 9 -0.10 -6.43 -1.15
CA TRP A 9 0.77 -5.98 -0.05
C TRP A 9 2.06 -6.81 0.04
N LEU A 10 1.99 -8.15 -0.06
CA LEU A 10 3.22 -8.96 -0.03
C LEU A 10 4.06 -8.76 -1.29
N GLY A 11 3.41 -8.59 -2.43
CA GLY A 11 4.08 -8.32 -3.70
C GLY A 11 4.81 -6.97 -3.68
N THR A 12 4.18 -5.90 -3.17
CA THR A 12 4.85 -4.60 -3.03
C THR A 12 6.00 -4.63 -2.05
N ALA A 13 5.90 -5.38 -0.94
CA ALA A 13 7.00 -5.59 -0.02
C ALA A 13 8.20 -6.29 -0.71
N VAL A 14 7.95 -7.35 -1.48
CA VAL A 14 9.00 -8.07 -2.24
C VAL A 14 9.61 -7.17 -3.31
N VAL A 15 8.80 -6.46 -4.10
CA VAL A 15 9.31 -5.57 -5.14
C VAL A 15 10.16 -4.45 -4.54
N SER A 16 9.73 -3.87 -3.41
CA SER A 16 10.52 -2.86 -2.69
C SER A 16 11.85 -3.41 -2.20
N ALA A 17 11.87 -4.64 -1.67
CA ALA A 17 13.10 -5.30 -1.23
C ALA A 17 14.06 -5.55 -2.41
N LEU A 18 13.52 -6.02 -3.54
CA LEU A 18 14.31 -6.27 -4.74
C LEU A 18 14.85 -4.97 -5.35
N ASP A 19 14.10 -3.87 -5.27
CA ASP A 19 14.55 -2.57 -5.76
C ASP A 19 15.67 -1.99 -4.90
N ASP A 20 15.54 -2.06 -3.57
CA ASP A 20 16.58 -1.63 -2.64
C ASP A 20 17.86 -2.46 -2.76
N LEU A 21 17.74 -3.76 -3.04
CA LEU A 21 18.89 -4.65 -3.31
C LEU A 21 19.47 -4.50 -4.72
N GLY A 22 18.88 -3.68 -5.59
CA GLY A 22 19.31 -3.50 -6.99
C GLY A 22 19.02 -4.71 -7.90
N LEU A 23 18.23 -5.67 -7.44
CA LEU A 23 17.87 -6.90 -8.16
C LEU A 23 16.60 -6.76 -9.01
N SER A 24 15.84 -5.68 -8.82
CA SER A 24 14.60 -5.38 -9.57
C SER A 24 14.85 -4.97 -11.03
N GLY A 25 16.04 -4.47 -11.35
CA GLY A 25 16.33 -3.79 -12.62
C GLY A 25 15.73 -2.37 -12.75
N LEU A 26 15.08 -1.84 -11.70
CA LEU A 26 14.44 -0.52 -11.70
C LEU A 26 15.39 0.62 -11.28
N ASN A 27 16.66 0.31 -11.01
CA ASN A 27 17.70 1.29 -10.65
C ASN A 27 17.34 2.15 -9.43
N HIS A 28 16.83 1.54 -8.35
CA HIS A 28 16.44 2.22 -7.11
C HIS A 28 15.39 3.30 -7.37
N GLU A 29 14.34 2.95 -8.12
CA GLU A 29 13.28 3.87 -8.51
C GLU A 29 12.56 4.46 -7.30
N GLY A 30 12.40 3.69 -6.21
CA GLY A 30 11.86 4.18 -4.95
C GLY A 30 12.66 5.36 -4.38
N ALA A 31 13.99 5.25 -4.36
CA ALA A 31 14.88 6.31 -3.88
C ALA A 31 14.82 7.56 -4.78
N ARG A 32 14.73 7.37 -6.11
CA ARG A 32 14.59 8.48 -7.08
C ARG A 32 13.27 9.23 -6.93
N LEU A 33 12.17 8.51 -6.68
CA LEU A 33 10.87 9.13 -6.42
C LEU A 33 10.89 9.95 -5.12
N LEU A 34 11.52 9.43 -4.06
CA LEU A 34 11.70 10.17 -2.82
C LEU A 34 12.58 11.41 -3.00
N ALA A 35 13.65 11.31 -3.78
CA ALA A 35 14.48 12.47 -4.14
C ALA A 35 13.68 13.54 -4.90
N ALA A 36 12.85 13.13 -5.87
CA ALA A 36 11.96 14.03 -6.61
C ALA A 36 10.90 14.68 -5.71
N GLY A 37 10.46 13.98 -4.66
CA GLY A 37 9.56 14.50 -3.62
C GLY A 37 10.25 15.37 -2.56
N GLY A 38 11.56 15.65 -2.69
CA GLY A 38 12.30 16.53 -1.78
C GLY A 38 13.06 15.81 -0.65
N ILE A 39 13.06 14.48 -0.61
CA ILE A 39 13.80 13.68 0.36
C ILE A 39 15.06 13.13 -0.32
N ALA A 40 16.12 13.93 -0.29
CA ALA A 40 17.39 13.63 -0.96
C ALA A 40 18.42 12.90 -0.09
N SER A 41 18.22 12.82 1.23
CA SER A 41 19.16 12.14 2.13
C SER A 41 19.07 10.61 1.97
N PRO A 42 20.19 9.90 1.74
CA PRO A 42 20.19 8.44 1.60
C PRO A 42 19.58 7.73 2.81
N ASP A 43 19.91 8.18 4.02
CA ASP A 43 19.39 7.61 5.27
C ASP A 43 17.87 7.81 5.39
N GLY A 44 17.36 8.97 4.96
CA GLY A 44 15.93 9.28 4.94
C GLY A 44 15.18 8.44 3.91
N GLN A 45 15.78 8.22 2.74
CA GLN A 45 15.24 7.36 1.70
C GLN A 45 15.18 5.91 2.17
N ALA A 46 16.28 5.38 2.70
CA ALA A 46 16.34 4.02 3.24
C ALA A 46 15.30 3.82 4.36
N LEU A 47 15.22 4.75 5.32
CA LEU A 47 14.23 4.67 6.40
C LEU A 47 12.79 4.60 5.89
N LEU A 48 12.44 5.42 4.90
CA LEU A 48 11.10 5.43 4.31
C LEU A 48 10.79 4.19 3.47
N ILE A 49 11.76 3.71 2.67
CA ILE A 49 11.61 2.49 1.88
C ILE A 49 11.44 1.28 2.81
N TRP A 50 12.32 1.12 3.79
CA TRP A 50 12.28 0.01 4.74
C TRP A 50 11.03 0.05 5.64
N SER A 51 10.59 1.24 6.07
CA SER A 51 9.34 1.36 6.83
C SER A 51 8.11 1.04 5.98
N GLY A 52 8.06 1.48 4.72
CA GLY A 52 6.99 1.15 3.78
C GLY A 52 6.93 -0.36 3.49
N LEU A 53 8.09 -0.97 3.20
CA LEU A 53 8.24 -2.41 3.00
C LEU A 53 7.77 -3.20 4.22
N LEU A 54 8.21 -2.81 5.42
CA LEU A 54 7.84 -3.50 6.66
C LEU A 54 6.33 -3.38 6.91
N ALA A 55 5.75 -2.20 6.68
CA ALA A 55 4.32 -2.00 6.83
C ALA A 55 3.52 -2.87 5.85
N ASP A 56 3.95 -2.93 4.59
CA ASP A 56 3.33 -3.79 3.57
C ASP A 56 3.43 -5.28 3.95
N LEU A 57 4.59 -5.72 4.42
CA LEU A 57 4.80 -7.09 4.89
C LEU A 57 3.87 -7.43 6.07
N LEU A 58 3.80 -6.55 7.07
CA LEU A 58 2.95 -6.75 8.25
C LEU A 58 1.47 -6.80 7.90
N ILE A 59 1.01 -5.91 7.02
CA ILE A 59 -0.39 -5.90 6.57
C ILE A 59 -0.70 -7.13 5.72
N GLY A 60 0.18 -7.48 4.78
CA GLY A 60 0.03 -8.67 3.95
C GLY A 60 -0.05 -9.95 4.80
N LEU A 61 0.81 -10.06 5.81
CA LEU A 61 0.80 -11.18 6.76
C LEU A 61 -0.43 -11.17 7.66
N ALA A 62 -0.89 -10.01 8.13
CA ALA A 62 -2.11 -9.87 8.92
C ALA A 62 -3.35 -10.28 8.12
N LEU A 63 -3.42 -9.90 6.84
CA LEU A 63 -4.47 -10.33 5.92
C LEU A 63 -4.42 -11.85 5.70
N LEU A 64 -3.24 -12.42 5.48
CA LEU A 64 -3.04 -13.86 5.23
C LEU A 64 -3.38 -14.73 6.46
N LEU A 65 -2.89 -14.37 7.65
CA LEU A 65 -3.01 -15.19 8.86
C LEU A 65 -4.31 -14.97 9.61
N ARG A 66 -4.84 -13.74 9.60
CA ARG A 66 -6.04 -13.35 10.34
C ARG A 66 -6.92 -12.44 9.48
N PRO A 67 -7.56 -12.97 8.43
CA PRO A 67 -8.50 -12.21 7.62
C PRO A 67 -9.68 -11.75 8.48
N GLY A 68 -9.75 -10.46 8.75
CA GLY A 68 -10.75 -9.90 9.65
C GLY A 68 -10.86 -8.39 9.52
N ARG A 69 -11.85 -7.81 10.22
CA ARG A 69 -12.16 -6.37 10.13
C ARG A 69 -10.98 -5.48 10.48
N THR A 70 -10.21 -5.84 11.51
CA THR A 70 -9.02 -5.09 11.93
C THR A 70 -7.94 -5.09 10.85
N SER A 71 -7.67 -6.23 10.21
CA SER A 71 -6.70 -6.35 9.13
C SER A 71 -7.14 -5.55 7.89
N TYR A 72 -8.42 -5.56 7.54
CA TYR A 72 -8.95 -4.75 6.44
C TYR A 72 -8.93 -3.24 6.73
N LEU A 73 -9.25 -2.83 7.98
CA LEU A 73 -9.15 -1.44 8.39
C LEU A 73 -7.70 -0.95 8.41
N ALA A 74 -6.76 -1.77 8.90
CA ALA A 74 -5.34 -1.44 8.89
C ALA A 74 -4.83 -1.28 7.45
N ALA A 75 -5.18 -2.21 6.56
CA ALA A 75 -4.87 -2.13 5.13
C ALA A 75 -5.43 -0.86 4.48
N LEU A 76 -6.69 -0.54 4.76
CA LEU A 76 -7.34 0.66 4.22
C LEU A 76 -6.72 1.95 4.75
N ALA A 77 -6.51 2.03 6.06
CA ALA A 77 -5.93 3.21 6.71
C ALA A 77 -4.51 3.47 6.21
N MET A 78 -3.68 2.42 6.12
CA MET A 78 -2.31 2.52 5.60
C MET A 78 -2.30 2.96 4.14
N MET A 79 -3.12 2.34 3.29
CA MET A 79 -3.21 2.70 1.87
C MET A 79 -3.66 4.16 1.71
N CYS A 80 -4.66 4.61 2.47
CA CYS A 80 -5.09 6.01 2.46
C CYS A 80 -3.98 6.96 2.91
N ALA A 81 -3.29 6.65 4.01
CA ALA A 81 -2.17 7.47 4.51
C ALA A 81 -1.07 7.61 3.45
N MET A 82 -0.63 6.50 2.85
CA MET A 82 0.39 6.52 1.79
C MET A 82 -0.09 7.24 0.52
N THR A 83 -1.38 7.13 0.18
CA THR A 83 -1.96 7.86 -0.96
C THR A 83 -1.95 9.37 -0.71
N LEU A 84 -2.28 9.81 0.50
CA LEU A 84 -2.25 11.22 0.89
C LEU A 84 -0.82 11.77 0.87
N ILE A 85 0.15 11.02 1.43
CA ILE A 85 1.56 11.37 1.38
C ILE A 85 2.03 11.48 -0.07
N GLY A 86 1.76 10.48 -0.91
CA GLY A 86 2.12 10.50 -2.32
C GLY A 86 1.47 11.65 -3.10
N THR A 87 0.23 12.01 -2.75
CA THR A 87 -0.47 13.16 -3.34
C THR A 87 0.18 14.48 -2.94
N ALA A 88 0.60 14.63 -1.67
CA ALA A 88 1.25 15.83 -1.18
C ALA A 88 2.67 16.01 -1.76
N LEU A 89 3.43 14.92 -1.92
CA LEU A 89 4.79 14.96 -2.46
C LEU A 89 4.81 15.09 -3.98
N GLN A 90 3.94 14.35 -4.68
CA GLN A 90 3.95 14.30 -6.14
C GLN A 90 2.53 14.13 -6.71
N PRO A 91 1.71 15.21 -6.75
CA PRO A 91 0.33 15.14 -7.23
C PRO A 91 0.22 14.69 -8.70
N ALA A 92 1.29 14.87 -9.48
CA ALA A 92 1.35 14.37 -10.86
C ALA A 92 1.23 12.83 -10.97
N LEU A 93 1.47 12.08 -9.89
CA LEU A 93 1.28 10.62 -9.86
C LEU A 93 -0.18 10.18 -10.11
N TRP A 94 -1.15 11.09 -9.96
CA TRP A 94 -2.54 10.84 -10.35
C TRP A 94 -2.72 10.68 -11.86
N LEU A 95 -1.94 11.41 -12.65
CA LEU A 95 -2.01 11.45 -14.12
C LEU A 95 -0.90 10.64 -14.79
N HIS A 96 -0.03 10.02 -14.01
CA HIS A 96 1.04 9.17 -14.52
C HIS A 96 0.44 8.00 -15.34
N PRO A 97 1.01 7.60 -16.49
CA PRO A 97 0.44 6.57 -17.36
C PRO A 97 0.23 5.21 -16.67
N LEU A 98 1.04 4.91 -15.66
CA LEU A 98 0.90 3.69 -14.84
C LEU A 98 -0.14 3.81 -13.71
N GLY A 99 -0.69 5.01 -13.50
CA GLY A 99 -1.72 5.34 -12.52
C GLY A 99 -1.47 4.83 -11.09
N PRO A 100 -0.28 5.01 -10.50
CA PRO A 100 0.06 4.42 -9.20
C PRO A 100 -0.92 4.85 -8.09
N LEU A 101 -1.31 6.13 -8.04
CA LEU A 101 -2.32 6.59 -7.08
C LEU A 101 -3.75 6.20 -7.49
N LEU A 102 -4.03 6.20 -8.80
CA LEU A 102 -5.36 5.88 -9.32
C LEU A 102 -5.77 4.43 -9.00
N LYS A 103 -4.81 3.50 -8.98
CA LYS A 103 -5.00 2.09 -8.58
C LYS A 103 -5.46 1.93 -7.13
N ASN A 104 -5.22 2.91 -6.25
CA ASN A 104 -5.64 2.83 -4.86
C ASN A 104 -7.16 3.04 -4.69
N LEU A 105 -7.85 3.71 -5.62
CA LEU A 105 -9.30 3.89 -5.58
C LEU A 105 -10.09 2.56 -5.67
N PRO A 106 -9.86 1.68 -6.67
CA PRO A 106 -10.55 0.39 -6.70
C PRO A 106 -10.13 -0.52 -5.54
N ILE A 107 -8.89 -0.42 -5.03
CA ILE A 107 -8.45 -1.15 -3.83
C ILE A 107 -9.20 -0.67 -2.58
N ALA A 108 -9.35 0.65 -2.39
CA ALA A 108 -10.20 1.23 -1.34
C ALA A 108 -11.64 0.71 -1.43
N ALA A 109 -12.23 0.73 -2.62
CA ALA A 109 -13.59 0.25 -2.83
C ALA A 109 -13.74 -1.25 -2.49
N MET A 110 -12.76 -2.08 -2.87
CA MET A 110 -12.74 -3.51 -2.54
C MET A 110 -12.61 -3.75 -1.03
N LEU A 111 -11.69 -3.05 -0.36
CA LEU A 111 -11.52 -3.13 1.09
C LEU A 111 -12.78 -2.69 1.84
N TRP A 112 -13.39 -1.58 1.40
CA TRP A 112 -14.65 -1.09 1.95
C TRP A 112 -15.79 -2.10 1.77
N PHE A 113 -15.91 -2.70 0.59
CA PHE A 113 -16.89 -3.75 0.31
C PHE A 113 -16.69 -4.97 1.23
N LEU A 114 -15.45 -5.45 1.39
CA LEU A 114 -15.15 -6.56 2.29
C LEU A 114 -15.42 -6.22 3.76
N LEU A 115 -15.20 -4.98 4.18
CA LEU A 115 -15.55 -4.51 5.53
C LEU A 115 -17.06 -4.57 5.79
N GLN A 116 -17.87 -4.23 4.78
CA GLN A 116 -19.33 -4.32 4.87
C GLN A 116 -19.82 -5.77 4.80
N ALA A 117 -19.26 -6.58 3.90
CA ALA A 117 -19.65 -7.99 3.75
C ALA A 117 -19.31 -8.84 4.99
N ASN A 118 -18.24 -8.49 5.72
CA ASN A 118 -17.87 -9.12 6.99
C ASN A 118 -18.54 -8.47 8.22
N TYR A 119 -19.47 -7.53 8.02
CA TYR A 119 -20.39 -7.06 9.04
C TYR A 119 -21.74 -7.75 8.82
N PRO A 120 -22.08 -8.80 9.60
CA PRO A 120 -23.47 -9.25 9.62
C PRO A 120 -24.32 -8.09 10.10
N ASN A 121 -25.36 -7.78 9.34
CA ASN A 121 -26.34 -6.77 9.63
C ASN A 121 -27.12 -7.18 10.91
N SER A 122 -26.54 -6.95 12.09
CA SER A 122 -27.27 -7.10 13.35
C SER A 122 -28.20 -5.90 13.45
N LYS A 123 -29.50 -6.14 13.25
CA LYS A 123 -30.66 -5.23 13.25
C LYS A 123 -31.11 -4.85 11.84
N VAL A 124 -32.06 -5.61 11.28
CA VAL A 124 -33.50 -5.34 11.44
C VAL A 124 -34.25 -6.66 11.29
N SER A 125 -35.02 -7.04 12.29
CA SER A 125 -36.10 -8.02 12.21
C SER A 125 -37.26 -7.45 13.03
N PRO A 126 -38.50 -7.73 12.60
CA PRO A 126 -39.53 -6.75 12.23
C PRO A 126 -40.19 -6.00 13.40
#